data_AF-A0A7C7EKZ2-F1
#
_entry.id   AF-A0A7C7EKZ2-F1
#
_cell.length_a   1.000
_cell.length_b   1.000
_cell.length_c   1.000
_cell.angle_alpha   90.00
_cell.angle_beta   90.00
_cell.angle_gamma   90.00
#
_symmetry.space_group_name_H-M   'P 1'
#
loop_
_entity.id
_entity.type
_entity.pdbx_description
1 polymer ?
#
loop_
_entity_poly.entity_id
_entity_poly.type
_entity_poly.pdbx_seq_one_letter_code
_entity_poly.pdbx_strand_id
1 'polypeptide(L)'
;MKKRNKYFEEYYQKIRNDISFITLKKNATIKFKDKEYITGKELPVPIRVEKLLEDIKKQDEIDGLTLNNLIDGIIYLMGTDRSFEYLVDYKEMFKKLSFEIVPYIIYCINNSNNSKDNLVYAKALINNEENEKSCFIYASALENMGIEFHEKGNEVSRYYFEEALEYFEKCLEYNDKFPLAYYKLGYYYKRNQQYVKAELIWSKHQELDDDTIRVEEIRNELIQLKPYVDYEKGYNLVLNEKPEEALDLLLPLVKDFSGWWNLLFFIGLAYRSMGEYSIAERYFENVLKINNVQKDALNELGLCKICLGKYVEAAELFSKLLSLDPGNCEIFCNRAVAYLYNEQVDRAKEDIETALKINPEDPVALSIKEELKKYE
;
A
#
# COMPACT_ATOMS: atom_id res chain seq x y z
N MET A 1 -12.43 -13.01 -10.77
CA MET A 1 -12.52 -11.55 -10.55
C MET A 1 -11.96 -11.22 -9.16
N LYS A 2 -11.05 -10.25 -9.02
CA LYS A 2 -10.50 -9.86 -7.70
C LYS A 2 -11.68 -9.43 -6.78
N LYS A 3 -11.65 -9.77 -5.48
CA LYS A 3 -12.72 -9.43 -4.51
C LYS A 3 -13.09 -7.94 -4.53
N ARG A 4 -12.08 -7.07 -4.68
CA ARG A 4 -12.20 -5.61 -4.86
C ARG A 4 -13.11 -5.22 -6.04
N ASN A 5 -12.87 -5.81 -7.22
CA ASN A 5 -13.66 -5.50 -8.43
C ASN A 5 -15.12 -5.91 -8.24
N LYS A 6 -15.37 -7.08 -7.63
CA LYS A 6 -16.74 -7.54 -7.31
C LYS A 6 -17.46 -6.56 -6.39
N TYR A 7 -16.76 -6.07 -5.38
CA TYR A 7 -17.31 -5.07 -4.46
C TYR A 7 -17.73 -3.79 -5.19
N PHE A 8 -16.88 -3.22 -6.06
CA PHE A 8 -17.24 -2.00 -6.78
C PHE A 8 -18.37 -2.20 -7.80
N GLU A 9 -18.39 -3.34 -8.50
CA GLU A 9 -19.53 -3.69 -9.37
C GLU A 9 -20.85 -3.73 -8.59
N GLU A 10 -20.89 -4.43 -7.45
CA GLU A 10 -22.07 -4.49 -6.59
C GLU A 10 -22.43 -3.11 -6.00
N TYR A 11 -21.43 -2.31 -5.62
CA TYR A 11 -21.62 -0.96 -5.08
C TYR A 11 -22.30 -0.03 -6.09
N TYR A 12 -21.77 0.06 -7.32
CA TYR A 12 -22.35 0.91 -8.36
C TYR A 12 -23.68 0.36 -8.88
N GLN A 13 -23.85 -0.97 -8.93
CA GLN A 13 -25.14 -1.58 -9.27
C GLN A 13 -26.23 -1.24 -8.26
N LYS A 14 -25.92 -1.25 -6.96
CA LYS A 14 -26.88 -0.85 -5.92
C LYS A 14 -27.33 0.59 -6.12
N ILE A 15 -26.38 1.50 -6.34
CA ILE A 15 -26.66 2.91 -6.58
C ILE A 15 -27.51 3.11 -7.85
N ARG A 16 -27.18 2.39 -8.93
CA ARG A 16 -27.95 2.40 -10.18
C ARG A 16 -29.41 1.99 -9.95
N ASN A 17 -29.65 1.00 -9.10
CA ASN A 17 -31.01 0.51 -8.82
C ASN A 17 -31.86 1.53 -8.05
N ASP A 18 -31.25 2.51 -7.39
CA ASP A 18 -31.95 3.61 -6.71
C ASP A 18 -32.33 4.76 -7.68
N ILE A 19 -31.85 4.71 -8.94
CA ILE A 19 -32.21 5.68 -9.99
C ILE A 19 -33.57 5.29 -10.59
N SER A 20 -34.52 6.24 -10.55
CA SER A 20 -35.81 6.10 -11.22
C SER A 20 -35.76 6.71 -12.61
N PHE A 21 -36.69 6.36 -13.49
CA PHE A 21 -36.77 6.93 -14.84
C PHE A 21 -38.15 7.51 -15.08
N ILE A 22 -38.17 8.65 -15.76
CA ILE A 22 -39.37 9.18 -16.41
C ILE A 22 -39.15 9.15 -17.91
N THR A 23 -40.22 9.12 -18.70
CA THR A 23 -40.11 9.11 -20.16
C THR A 23 -40.49 10.47 -20.72
N LEU A 24 -39.53 11.13 -21.39
CA LEU A 24 -39.83 12.26 -22.25
C LEU A 24 -40.45 11.73 -23.53
N LYS A 25 -41.70 12.12 -23.79
CA LYS A 25 -42.41 11.73 -25.02
C LYS A 25 -41.67 12.23 -26.25
N LYS A 26 -41.90 11.57 -27.38
CA LYS A 26 -41.47 12.09 -28.69
C LYS A 26 -42.01 13.51 -28.91
N ASN A 27 -41.19 14.39 -29.46
CA ASN A 27 -41.45 15.83 -29.66
C ASN A 27 -41.56 16.65 -28.37
N ALA A 28 -41.10 16.14 -27.22
CA ALA A 28 -40.96 16.95 -26.02
C ALA A 28 -39.82 17.97 -26.20
N THR A 29 -40.06 19.21 -25.80
CA THR A 29 -39.09 20.31 -25.90
C THR A 29 -38.43 20.54 -24.55
N ILE A 30 -37.10 20.51 -24.53
CA ILE A 30 -36.26 20.86 -23.39
C ILE A 30 -35.56 22.18 -23.74
N LYS A 31 -35.63 23.17 -22.84
CA LYS A 31 -35.02 24.48 -23.04
C LYS A 31 -33.88 24.71 -22.05
N PHE A 32 -32.78 25.28 -22.53
CA PHE A 32 -31.67 25.73 -21.71
C PHE A 32 -31.10 27.02 -22.30
N LYS A 33 -31.17 28.12 -21.56
CA LYS A 33 -30.82 29.46 -22.06
C LYS A 33 -31.59 29.78 -23.36
N ASP A 34 -30.88 30.15 -24.43
CA ASP A 34 -31.42 30.43 -25.77
C ASP A 34 -31.54 29.18 -26.66
N LYS A 35 -31.20 27.99 -26.15
CA LYS A 35 -31.21 26.73 -26.90
C LYS A 35 -32.40 25.87 -26.54
N GLU A 36 -32.83 25.08 -27.53
CA GLU A 36 -33.84 24.05 -27.35
C GLU A 36 -33.39 22.71 -27.94
N TYR A 37 -33.87 21.65 -27.32
CA TYR A 37 -33.73 20.28 -27.77
C TYR A 37 -35.12 19.67 -27.90
N ILE A 38 -35.40 19.05 -29.03
CA ILE A 38 -36.65 18.34 -29.29
C ILE A 38 -36.34 16.86 -29.41
N THR A 39 -37.01 16.02 -28.62
CA THR A 39 -36.81 14.57 -28.63
C THR A 39 -37.28 13.95 -29.94
N GLY A 40 -36.41 13.18 -30.60
CA GLY A 40 -36.75 12.45 -31.83
C GLY A 40 -37.53 11.15 -31.59
N LYS A 41 -37.43 10.59 -30.38
CA LYS A 41 -38.07 9.35 -29.91
C LYS A 41 -38.46 9.50 -28.43
N GLU A 42 -39.15 8.52 -27.90
CA GLU A 42 -39.30 8.42 -26.44
C GLU A 42 -37.92 8.27 -25.81
N LEU A 43 -37.63 9.12 -24.84
CA LEU A 43 -36.34 9.20 -24.18
C LEU A 43 -36.56 9.01 -22.68
N PRO A 44 -36.29 7.82 -22.13
CA PRO A 44 -36.16 7.65 -20.69
C PRO A 44 -35.09 8.61 -20.19
N VAL A 45 -35.32 9.28 -19.07
CA VAL A 45 -34.34 10.14 -18.41
C VAL A 45 -34.27 9.78 -16.92
N PRO A 46 -33.07 9.58 -16.38
CA PRO A 46 -32.88 9.20 -14.98
C PRO A 46 -33.20 10.36 -14.04
N ILE A 47 -33.82 10.04 -12.90
CA ILE A 47 -34.20 10.92 -11.82
C ILE A 47 -33.73 10.31 -10.49
N ARG A 48 -33.09 11.14 -9.67
CA ARG A 48 -32.76 10.78 -8.28
C ARG A 48 -33.88 11.25 -7.36
N VAL A 49 -34.75 10.33 -6.97
CA VAL A 49 -35.99 10.63 -6.22
C VAL A 49 -35.70 11.35 -4.91
N GLU A 50 -34.67 10.93 -4.16
CA GLU A 50 -34.28 11.57 -2.90
C GLU A 50 -33.93 13.05 -3.10
N LYS A 51 -33.13 13.37 -4.11
CA LYS A 51 -32.70 14.75 -4.41
C LYS A 51 -33.86 15.62 -4.92
N LEU A 52 -34.75 15.04 -5.72
CA LEU A 52 -35.98 15.72 -6.13
C LEU A 52 -36.86 16.07 -4.91
N LEU A 53 -36.98 15.16 -3.95
CA LEU A 53 -37.74 15.43 -2.70
C LEU A 53 -37.08 16.50 -1.83
N GLU A 54 -35.75 16.57 -1.81
CA GLU A 54 -35.01 17.64 -1.11
C GLU A 54 -35.24 19.01 -1.75
N ASP A 55 -35.20 19.09 -3.08
CA ASP A 55 -35.43 20.33 -3.83
C ASP A 55 -36.86 20.85 -3.62
N ILE A 56 -37.86 19.97 -3.72
CA ILE A 56 -39.28 20.30 -3.47
C ILE A 56 -39.48 20.85 -2.06
N LYS A 57 -38.76 20.34 -1.06
CA LYS A 57 -38.87 20.81 0.34
C LYS A 57 -38.22 22.17 0.57
N LYS A 58 -37.28 22.59 -0.27
CA LYS A 58 -36.51 23.84 -0.12
C LYS A 58 -37.12 25.03 -0.87
N GLN A 59 -38.02 24.77 -1.82
CA GLN A 59 -38.66 25.80 -2.62
C GLN A 59 -40.07 26.10 -2.09
N ASP A 60 -40.36 27.37 -1.79
CA ASP A 60 -41.73 27.85 -1.61
C ASP A 60 -42.47 27.69 -2.94
N GLU A 61 -43.26 26.62 -3.06
CA GLU A 61 -44.26 26.30 -4.09
C GLU A 61 -43.97 26.76 -5.56
N ILE A 62 -43.69 25.80 -6.47
CA ILE A 62 -44.30 25.59 -7.82
C ILE A 62 -43.34 25.03 -8.89
N ASP A 63 -42.01 25.06 -8.73
CA ASP A 63 -41.15 24.47 -9.76
C ASP A 63 -41.02 22.95 -9.54
N GLY A 64 -41.71 22.19 -10.38
CA GLY A 64 -41.65 20.73 -10.40
C GLY A 64 -40.29 20.20 -10.87
N LEU A 65 -40.30 19.19 -11.75
CA LEU A 65 -39.07 18.62 -12.29
C LEU A 65 -38.28 19.66 -13.12
N THR A 66 -37.05 19.96 -12.70
CA THR A 66 -36.16 20.90 -13.41
C THR A 66 -35.21 20.19 -14.38
N LEU A 67 -34.67 20.94 -15.34
CA LEU A 67 -33.58 20.44 -16.19
C LEU A 67 -32.33 20.06 -15.38
N ASN A 68 -32.06 20.74 -14.26
CA ASN A 68 -30.96 20.38 -13.37
C ASN A 68 -31.16 18.98 -12.75
N ASN A 69 -32.40 18.62 -12.39
CA ASN A 69 -32.70 17.27 -11.89
C ASN A 69 -32.45 16.20 -12.98
N LEU A 70 -32.78 16.51 -14.24
CA LEU A 70 -32.50 15.62 -15.37
C LEU A 70 -30.99 15.45 -15.59
N ILE A 71 -30.25 16.56 -15.65
CA ILE A 71 -28.80 16.56 -15.86
C ILE A 71 -28.09 15.79 -14.74
N ASP A 72 -28.46 16.04 -13.49
CA ASP A 72 -27.91 15.37 -12.32
C ASP A 72 -28.13 13.86 -12.38
N GLY A 73 -29.36 13.43 -12.69
CA GLY A 73 -29.66 12.01 -12.89
C GLY A 73 -28.83 11.38 -14.02
N ILE A 74 -28.64 12.09 -15.13
CA ILE A 74 -27.85 11.58 -16.27
C ILE A 74 -26.40 11.41 -15.88
N ILE A 75 -25.81 12.39 -15.18
CA ILE A 75 -24.43 12.31 -14.70
C ILE A 75 -24.29 11.15 -13.71
N TYR A 76 -25.24 11.00 -12.80
CA TYR A 76 -25.22 9.92 -11.81
C TYR A 76 -25.32 8.53 -12.48
N LEU A 77 -26.11 8.43 -13.54
CA LEU A 77 -26.18 7.25 -14.39
C LEU A 77 -24.86 7.01 -15.14
N MET A 78 -24.22 8.05 -15.68
CA MET A 78 -22.90 7.94 -16.31
C MET A 78 -21.83 7.40 -15.35
N GLY A 79 -21.92 7.73 -14.05
CA GLY A 79 -21.03 7.21 -13.03
C GLY A 79 -21.29 5.76 -12.64
N THR A 80 -22.47 5.22 -12.91
CA THR A 80 -22.89 3.89 -12.42
C THR A 80 -23.09 2.85 -13.53
N ASP A 81 -23.45 3.26 -14.75
CA ASP A 81 -23.69 2.38 -15.89
C ASP A 81 -23.25 3.02 -17.20
N ARG A 82 -21.99 2.75 -17.59
CA ARG A 82 -21.43 3.21 -18.88
C ARG A 82 -22.03 2.52 -20.11
N SER A 83 -22.82 1.46 -19.91
CA SER A 83 -23.43 0.67 -20.99
C SER A 83 -24.90 1.00 -21.23
N PHE A 84 -25.43 2.01 -20.52
CA PHE A 84 -26.83 2.38 -20.66
C PHE A 84 -27.15 2.88 -22.07
N GLU A 85 -28.22 2.35 -22.67
CA GLU A 85 -28.47 2.45 -24.11
C GLU A 85 -28.69 3.89 -24.63
N TYR A 86 -29.23 4.79 -23.80
CA TYR A 86 -29.51 6.18 -24.19
C TYR A 86 -28.40 7.18 -23.85
N LEU A 87 -27.22 6.74 -23.40
CA LEU A 87 -26.11 7.67 -23.10
C LEU A 87 -25.70 8.51 -24.30
N VAL A 88 -25.76 7.95 -25.51
CA VAL A 88 -25.49 8.68 -26.75
C VAL A 88 -26.53 9.77 -26.98
N ASP A 89 -27.81 9.46 -26.79
CA ASP A 89 -28.90 10.43 -26.93
C ASP A 89 -28.74 11.60 -25.93
N TYR A 90 -28.32 11.33 -24.69
CA TYR A 90 -28.06 12.38 -23.70
C TYR A 90 -26.89 13.28 -24.09
N LYS A 91 -25.79 12.70 -24.60
CA LYS A 91 -24.64 13.48 -25.10
C LYS A 91 -25.05 14.38 -26.27
N GLU A 92 -25.88 13.89 -27.18
CA GLU A 92 -26.43 14.71 -28.27
C GLU A 92 -27.33 15.84 -27.75
N MET A 93 -28.16 15.56 -26.75
CA MET A 93 -28.98 16.57 -26.07
C MET A 93 -28.09 17.66 -25.45
N PHE A 94 -27.07 17.31 -24.69
CA PHE A 94 -26.14 18.29 -24.10
C PHE A 94 -25.42 19.12 -25.17
N LYS A 95 -24.98 18.48 -26.27
CA LYS A 95 -24.37 19.20 -27.39
C LYS A 95 -25.32 20.22 -28.02
N LYS A 96 -26.58 19.85 -28.30
CA LYS A 96 -27.58 20.78 -28.88
C LYS A 96 -27.94 21.91 -27.93
N LEU A 97 -28.00 21.64 -26.63
CA LEU A 97 -28.21 22.64 -25.59
C LEU A 97 -26.97 23.50 -25.31
N SER A 98 -25.82 23.21 -25.94
CA SER A 98 -24.53 23.85 -25.62
C SER A 98 -24.21 23.77 -24.11
N PHE A 99 -24.53 22.62 -23.51
CA PHE A 99 -24.33 22.35 -22.09
C PHE A 99 -22.96 21.70 -21.88
N GLU A 100 -22.12 22.34 -21.04
CA GLU A 100 -20.79 21.84 -20.71
C GLU A 100 -20.85 20.90 -19.51
N ILE A 101 -20.81 19.59 -19.78
CA ILE A 101 -20.98 18.58 -18.74
C ILE A 101 -19.82 18.55 -17.74
N VAL A 102 -18.57 18.71 -18.20
CA VAL A 102 -17.38 18.59 -17.34
C VAL A 102 -17.34 19.67 -16.24
N PRO A 103 -17.49 20.97 -16.53
CA PRO A 103 -17.60 21.99 -15.49
C PRO A 103 -18.74 21.73 -14.50
N TYR A 104 -19.86 21.20 -14.97
CA TYR A 104 -20.99 20.88 -14.10
C TYR A 104 -20.72 19.68 -13.20
N ILE A 105 -20.05 18.62 -13.69
CA ILE A 105 -19.63 17.50 -12.84
C ILE A 105 -18.68 17.99 -11.75
N ILE A 106 -17.72 18.86 -12.09
CA ILE A 106 -16.80 19.47 -11.11
C ILE A 106 -17.58 20.31 -10.10
N TYR A 107 -18.57 21.09 -10.54
CA TYR A 107 -19.48 21.82 -9.65
C TYR A 107 -20.21 20.86 -8.70
N CYS A 108 -20.75 19.74 -9.18
CA CYS A 108 -21.41 18.75 -8.33
C CYS A 108 -20.47 18.15 -7.27
N ILE A 109 -19.23 17.83 -7.65
CA ILE A 109 -18.20 17.31 -6.72
C ILE A 109 -17.88 18.35 -5.64
N ASN A 110 -17.70 19.61 -6.01
CA ASN A 110 -17.32 20.68 -5.08
C ASN A 110 -18.46 21.09 -4.12
N ASN A 111 -19.73 20.86 -4.49
CA ASN A 111 -20.90 21.25 -3.70
C ASN A 111 -21.61 20.08 -3.02
N SER A 112 -21.15 18.85 -3.22
CA SER A 112 -21.75 17.69 -2.58
C SER A 112 -21.14 17.44 -1.21
N ASN A 113 -22.03 17.44 -0.21
CA ASN A 113 -21.70 17.14 1.19
C ASN A 113 -21.65 15.63 1.48
N ASN A 114 -21.82 14.79 0.46
CA ASN A 114 -21.91 13.34 0.60
C ASN A 114 -20.78 12.68 -0.20
N SER A 115 -19.94 11.92 0.49
CA SER A 115 -18.80 11.19 -0.07
C SER A 115 -19.22 10.15 -1.12
N LYS A 116 -20.38 9.52 -0.97
CA LYS A 116 -20.93 8.59 -1.97
C LYS A 116 -21.25 9.30 -3.27
N ASP A 117 -21.92 10.44 -3.18
CA ASP A 117 -22.26 11.27 -4.34
C ASP A 117 -20.99 11.75 -5.03
N ASN A 118 -20.01 12.24 -4.26
CA ASN A 118 -18.70 12.66 -4.78
C ASN A 118 -18.01 11.54 -5.56
N LEU A 119 -18.03 10.32 -5.04
CA LEU A 119 -17.46 9.17 -5.72
C LEU A 119 -18.16 8.85 -7.04
N VAL A 120 -19.50 8.95 -7.09
CA VAL A 120 -20.27 8.70 -8.32
C VAL A 120 -20.03 9.80 -9.35
N TYR A 121 -20.03 11.08 -8.96
CA TYR A 121 -19.72 12.18 -9.86
C TYR A 121 -18.27 12.09 -10.38
N ALA A 122 -17.31 11.76 -9.52
CA ALA A 122 -15.93 11.54 -9.94
C ALA A 122 -15.81 10.35 -10.89
N LYS A 123 -16.60 9.27 -10.68
CA LYS A 123 -16.70 8.16 -11.63
C LYS A 123 -17.33 8.58 -12.96
N ALA A 124 -18.33 9.46 -12.93
CA ALA A 124 -18.94 10.01 -14.13
C ALA A 124 -17.93 10.86 -14.92
N LEU A 125 -17.09 11.63 -14.23
CA LEU A 125 -16.03 12.44 -14.84
C LEU A 125 -15.05 11.56 -15.62
N ILE A 126 -14.50 10.53 -14.97
CA ILE A 126 -13.53 9.62 -15.60
C ILE A 126 -14.16 8.74 -16.68
N ASN A 127 -15.44 8.37 -16.56
CA ASN A 127 -16.18 7.67 -17.63
C ASN A 127 -16.49 8.59 -18.83
N ASN A 128 -16.54 9.91 -18.62
CA ASN A 128 -16.70 10.87 -19.69
C ASN A 128 -15.41 11.05 -20.48
N GLU A 129 -14.30 11.23 -19.77
CA GLU A 129 -12.95 11.36 -20.34
C GLU A 129 -11.93 10.91 -19.30
N GLU A 130 -11.10 9.91 -19.62
CA GLU A 130 -10.05 9.41 -18.74
C GLU A 130 -8.71 10.08 -19.11
N ASN A 131 -8.20 10.91 -18.21
CA ASN A 131 -6.92 11.61 -18.27
C ASN A 131 -6.34 11.80 -16.84
N GLU A 132 -5.19 12.46 -16.71
CA GLU A 132 -4.49 12.63 -15.43
C GLU A 132 -5.34 13.34 -14.37
N LYS A 133 -6.15 14.34 -14.78
CA LYS A 133 -6.99 15.12 -13.87
C LYS A 133 -8.22 14.34 -13.42
N SER A 134 -8.90 13.67 -14.34
CA SER A 134 -10.07 12.85 -13.99
C SER A 134 -9.67 11.65 -13.12
N CYS A 135 -8.51 11.03 -13.41
CA CYS A 135 -7.96 9.96 -12.58
C CYS A 135 -7.66 10.48 -11.17
N PHE A 136 -7.04 11.65 -11.05
CA PHE A 136 -6.71 12.24 -9.74
C PHE A 136 -7.97 12.57 -8.92
N ILE A 137 -9.00 13.15 -9.55
CA ILE A 137 -10.26 13.47 -8.89
C ILE A 137 -10.96 12.18 -8.41
N TYR A 138 -10.98 11.14 -9.26
CA TYR A 138 -11.56 9.85 -8.89
C TYR A 138 -10.79 9.15 -7.77
N ALA A 139 -9.46 9.12 -7.84
CA ALA A 139 -8.59 8.58 -6.79
C ALA A 139 -8.79 9.32 -5.46
N SER A 140 -8.93 10.65 -5.49
CA SER A 140 -9.18 11.45 -4.29
C SER A 140 -10.55 11.17 -3.67
N ALA A 141 -11.59 10.97 -4.49
CA ALA A 141 -12.92 10.59 -4.01
C ALA A 141 -12.92 9.17 -3.39
N LEU A 142 -12.19 8.23 -4.00
CA LEU A 142 -11.98 6.89 -3.46
C LEU A 142 -11.23 6.94 -2.11
N GLU A 143 -10.17 7.73 -2.01
CA GLU A 143 -9.40 7.90 -0.78
C GLU A 143 -10.28 8.43 0.37
N ASN A 144 -11.10 9.46 0.12
CA ASN A 144 -12.03 10.01 1.11
C ASN A 144 -13.03 8.94 1.60
N MET A 145 -13.58 8.14 0.69
CA MET A 145 -14.44 7.00 1.04
C MET A 145 -13.69 5.94 1.87
N GLY A 146 -12.43 5.67 1.52
CA GLY A 146 -11.56 4.78 2.27
C GLY A 146 -11.33 5.23 3.70
N ILE A 147 -11.08 6.54 3.91
CA ILE A 147 -10.93 7.16 5.23
C ILE A 147 -12.21 6.99 6.05
N GLU A 148 -13.38 7.34 5.50
CA GLU A 148 -14.65 7.21 6.21
C GLU A 148 -14.97 5.78 6.64
N PHE A 149 -14.66 4.79 5.80
CA PHE A 149 -14.83 3.38 6.17
C PHE A 149 -13.80 2.93 7.20
N HIS A 150 -12.57 3.44 7.11
CA HIS A 150 -11.49 3.10 8.03
C HIS A 150 -11.79 3.62 9.45
N GLU A 151 -12.26 4.85 9.57
CA GLU A 151 -12.68 5.45 10.85
C GLU A 151 -13.82 4.67 11.52
N LYS A 152 -14.64 4.00 10.72
CA LYS A 152 -15.73 3.11 11.20
C LYS A 152 -15.27 1.67 11.46
N GLY A 153 -13.96 1.38 11.35
CA GLY A 153 -13.41 0.03 11.52
C GLY A 153 -13.84 -0.97 10.44
N ASN A 154 -14.25 -0.49 9.26
CA ASN A 154 -14.75 -1.35 8.19
C ASN A 154 -13.60 -1.80 7.27
N GLU A 155 -13.41 -3.11 7.15
CA GLU A 155 -12.36 -3.74 6.34
C GLU A 155 -12.45 -3.39 4.85
N VAL A 156 -13.63 -3.00 4.36
CA VAL A 156 -13.84 -2.55 2.98
C VAL A 156 -13.03 -1.30 2.64
N SER A 157 -12.62 -0.50 3.64
CA SER A 157 -11.71 0.64 3.44
C SER A 157 -10.47 0.28 2.63
N ARG A 158 -9.96 -0.94 2.79
CA ARG A 158 -8.82 -1.47 2.02
C ARG A 158 -9.09 -1.45 0.50
N TYR A 159 -10.30 -1.81 0.07
CA TYR A 159 -10.65 -1.82 -1.36
C TYR A 159 -10.61 -0.42 -1.97
N TYR A 160 -11.03 0.59 -1.21
CA TYR A 160 -10.95 1.99 -1.63
C TYR A 160 -9.52 2.49 -1.73
N PHE A 161 -8.67 2.20 -0.75
CA PHE A 161 -7.25 2.58 -0.82
C PHE A 161 -6.49 1.87 -1.94
N GLU A 162 -6.79 0.59 -2.20
CA GLU A 162 -6.19 -0.16 -3.31
C GLU A 162 -6.61 0.38 -4.68
N GLU A 163 -7.88 0.75 -4.85
CA GLU A 163 -8.36 1.37 -6.10
C GLU A 163 -7.83 2.80 -6.26
N ALA A 164 -7.77 3.59 -5.17
CA ALA A 164 -7.21 4.94 -5.19
C ALA A 164 -5.73 4.93 -5.62
N LEU A 165 -4.93 4.02 -5.07
CA LEU A 165 -3.53 3.83 -5.46
C LEU A 165 -3.39 3.56 -6.97
N GLU A 166 -4.19 2.64 -7.51
CA GLU A 166 -4.18 2.31 -8.94
C GLU A 166 -4.49 3.53 -9.82
N TYR A 167 -5.46 4.37 -9.43
CA TYR A 167 -5.76 5.59 -10.20
C TYR A 167 -4.75 6.72 -10.00
N PHE A 168 -4.11 6.83 -8.84
CA PHE A 168 -2.97 7.74 -8.66
C PHE A 168 -1.78 7.32 -9.54
N GLU A 169 -1.51 6.02 -9.68
CA GLU A 169 -0.48 5.50 -10.60
C GLU A 169 -0.85 5.79 -12.07
N LYS A 170 -2.12 5.56 -12.45
CA LYS A 170 -2.62 5.92 -13.79
C LYS A 170 -2.46 7.40 -14.14
N CYS A 171 -2.51 8.31 -13.17
CA CYS A 171 -2.26 9.73 -13.45
C CYS A 171 -0.89 9.93 -14.11
N LEU A 172 0.13 9.18 -13.67
CA LEU A 172 1.48 9.22 -14.21
C LEU A 172 1.63 8.46 -15.54
N GLU A 173 0.76 7.48 -15.81
CA GLU A 173 0.69 6.84 -17.14
C GLU A 173 0.19 7.82 -18.21
N TYR A 174 -0.77 8.69 -17.86
CA TYR A 174 -1.26 9.75 -18.75
C TYR A 174 -0.33 10.95 -18.83
N ASN A 175 0.26 11.35 -17.71
CA ASN A 175 1.17 12.49 -17.63
C ASN A 175 2.21 12.28 -16.51
N ASP A 176 3.42 11.88 -16.91
CA ASP A 176 4.56 11.66 -16.01
C ASP A 176 5.09 12.95 -15.35
N LYS A 177 4.57 14.12 -15.74
CA LYS A 177 4.87 15.43 -15.14
C LYS A 177 3.73 15.97 -14.30
N PHE A 178 2.79 15.13 -13.86
CA PHE A 178 1.66 15.55 -13.02
C PHE A 178 2.03 15.54 -11.52
N PRO A 179 2.37 16.70 -10.90
CA PRO A 179 2.99 16.75 -9.57
C PRO A 179 2.10 16.25 -8.43
N LEU A 180 0.77 16.41 -8.56
CA LEU A 180 -0.18 16.00 -7.53
C LEU A 180 -0.26 14.47 -7.36
N ALA A 181 -0.01 13.71 -8.43
CA ALA A 181 0.08 12.26 -8.30
C ALA A 181 1.31 11.84 -7.49
N TYR A 182 2.48 12.43 -7.75
CA TYR A 182 3.67 12.19 -6.94
C TYR A 182 3.46 12.59 -5.47
N TYR A 183 2.81 13.73 -5.23
CA TYR A 183 2.44 14.18 -3.88
C TYR A 183 1.70 13.07 -3.12
N LYS A 184 0.59 12.56 -3.69
CA LYS A 184 -0.24 11.52 -3.07
C LYS A 184 0.46 10.17 -2.98
N LEU A 185 1.12 9.72 -4.04
CA LEU A 185 1.78 8.41 -4.09
C LEU A 185 2.88 8.27 -3.03
N GLY A 186 3.62 9.34 -2.72
CA GLY A 186 4.64 9.25 -1.68
C GLY A 186 4.06 8.95 -0.29
N TYR A 187 2.89 9.50 0.07
CA TYR A 187 2.19 9.12 1.31
C TYR A 187 1.74 7.65 1.31
N TYR A 188 1.26 7.13 0.17
CA TYR A 188 0.92 5.70 0.04
C TYR A 188 2.13 4.80 0.23
N TYR A 189 3.24 5.10 -0.44
CA TYR A 189 4.46 4.30 -0.31
C TYR A 189 5.07 4.39 1.08
N LYS A 190 5.05 5.57 1.72
CA LYS A 190 5.45 5.73 3.13
C LYS A 190 4.59 4.88 4.06
N ARG A 191 3.25 4.92 3.90
CA ARG A 191 2.31 4.13 4.72
C ARG A 191 2.52 2.63 4.54
N ASN A 192 2.88 2.21 3.34
CA ASN A 192 3.20 0.82 3.01
C ASN A 192 4.66 0.43 3.35
N GLN A 193 5.40 1.28 4.05
CA GLN A 193 6.79 1.06 4.47
C GLN A 193 7.78 0.84 3.30
N GLN A 194 7.43 1.37 2.11
CA GLN A 194 8.30 1.41 0.94
C GLN A 194 9.04 2.75 0.93
N TYR A 195 9.94 2.96 1.89
CA TYR A 195 10.51 4.27 2.18
C TYR A 195 11.42 4.77 1.06
N VAL A 196 12.24 3.89 0.45
CA VAL A 196 13.06 4.25 -0.72
C VAL A 196 12.20 4.68 -1.90
N LYS A 197 11.08 3.99 -2.14
CA LYS A 197 10.14 4.35 -3.21
C LYS A 197 9.42 5.67 -2.90
N ALA A 198 9.04 5.90 -1.65
CA ALA A 198 8.45 7.17 -1.21
C ALA A 198 9.43 8.34 -1.40
N GLU A 199 10.71 8.17 -1.04
CA GLU A 199 11.76 9.18 -1.25
C GLU A 199 11.90 9.52 -2.74
N LEU A 200 11.96 8.51 -3.61
CA LEU A 200 12.06 8.71 -5.06
C LEU A 200 10.88 9.52 -5.61
N ILE A 201 9.66 9.14 -5.21
CA ILE A 201 8.41 9.76 -5.68
C ILE A 201 8.28 11.19 -5.19
N TRP A 202 8.61 11.45 -3.92
CA TRP A 202 8.58 12.81 -3.38
C TRP A 202 9.72 13.69 -3.88
N SER A 203 10.88 13.12 -4.22
CA SER A 203 11.93 13.86 -4.92
C SER A 203 11.45 14.32 -6.31
N LYS A 204 10.74 13.44 -7.04
CA LYS A 204 10.10 13.80 -8.32
C LYS A 204 9.03 14.87 -8.17
N HIS A 205 8.25 14.83 -7.09
CA HIS A 205 7.30 15.89 -6.77
C HIS A 205 8.00 17.26 -6.63
N GLN A 206 9.10 17.34 -5.88
CA GLN A 206 9.83 18.60 -5.67
C GLN A 206 10.47 19.16 -6.95
N GLU A 207 10.80 18.30 -7.92
CA GLU A 207 11.29 18.73 -9.24
C GLU A 207 10.19 19.34 -10.12
N LEU A 208 8.93 18.96 -9.91
CA LEU A 208 7.81 19.24 -10.82
C LEU A 208 6.78 20.23 -10.28
N ASP A 209 6.56 20.27 -8.97
CA ASP A 209 5.54 21.12 -8.33
C ASP A 209 6.09 22.54 -8.07
N ASP A 210 5.32 23.55 -8.43
CA ASP A 210 5.63 24.97 -8.24
C ASP A 210 4.93 25.58 -7.02
N ASP A 211 4.03 24.85 -6.37
CA ASP A 211 3.37 25.28 -5.15
C ASP A 211 4.31 25.20 -3.96
N THR A 212 4.72 26.37 -3.48
CA THR A 212 5.70 26.50 -2.39
C THR A 212 5.26 25.83 -1.09
N ILE A 213 3.94 25.74 -0.82
CA ILE A 213 3.43 25.14 0.40
C ILE A 213 3.58 23.62 0.32
N ARG A 214 3.15 23.01 -0.79
CA ARG A 214 3.30 21.55 -0.99
C ARG A 214 4.76 21.13 -1.05
N VAL A 215 5.61 21.89 -1.73
CA VAL A 215 7.05 21.60 -1.81
C VAL A 215 7.71 21.63 -0.43
N GLU A 216 7.33 22.59 0.42
CA GLU A 216 7.84 22.69 1.80
C GLU A 216 7.30 21.56 2.68
N GLU A 217 6.03 21.20 2.55
CA GLU A 217 5.44 20.05 3.24
C GLU A 217 6.21 18.77 2.90
N ILE A 218 6.40 18.49 1.61
CA ILE A 218 7.15 17.31 1.17
C ILE A 218 8.62 17.36 1.58
N ARG A 219 9.24 18.54 1.67
CA ARG A 219 10.60 18.67 2.21
C ARG A 219 10.67 18.22 3.66
N ASN A 220 9.72 18.64 4.49
CA ASN A 220 9.67 18.23 5.90
C ASN A 220 9.39 16.73 6.04
N GLU A 221 8.52 16.18 5.19
CA GLU A 221 8.27 14.74 5.14
C GLU A 221 9.52 13.94 4.77
N LEU A 222 10.29 14.38 3.77
CA LEU A 222 11.55 13.74 3.36
C LEU A 222 12.60 13.75 4.48
N ILE A 223 12.70 14.84 5.26
CA ILE A 223 13.60 14.91 6.42
C ILE A 223 13.23 13.85 7.46
N GLN A 224 11.93 13.70 7.77
CA GLN A 224 11.46 12.69 8.72
C GLN A 224 11.60 11.26 8.17
N LEU A 225 11.52 11.10 6.84
CA LEU A 225 11.64 9.80 6.16
C LEU A 225 13.08 9.29 6.12
N LYS A 226 14.07 10.19 6.14
CA LYS A 226 15.49 9.89 5.90
C LYS A 226 16.05 8.73 6.74
N PRO A 227 15.82 8.63 8.06
CA PRO A 227 16.33 7.50 8.84
C PRO A 227 15.80 6.14 8.38
N TYR A 228 14.53 6.09 7.95
CA TYR A 228 13.90 4.87 7.46
C TYR A 228 14.43 4.47 6.09
N VAL A 229 14.70 5.46 5.22
CA VAL A 229 15.36 5.25 3.93
C VAL A 229 16.78 4.73 4.12
N ASP A 230 17.56 5.35 5.01
CA ASP A 230 18.94 4.94 5.28
C ASP A 230 18.99 3.54 5.87
N TYR A 231 18.05 3.22 6.77
CA TYR A 231 17.87 1.86 7.26
C TYR A 231 17.54 0.89 6.12
N GLU A 232 16.60 1.24 5.24
CA GLU A 232 16.17 0.39 4.14
C GLU A 232 17.29 0.13 3.13
N LYS A 233 18.01 1.17 2.71
CA LYS A 233 19.18 1.05 1.84
C LYS A 233 20.30 0.26 2.53
N GLY A 234 20.55 0.55 3.79
CA GLY A 234 21.60 -0.08 4.59
C GLY A 234 21.39 -1.59 4.73
N TYR A 235 20.21 -2.05 5.14
CA TYR A 235 19.98 -3.51 5.26
C TYR A 235 20.03 -4.20 3.89
N ASN A 236 19.55 -3.56 2.82
CA ASN A 236 19.65 -4.13 1.47
C ASN A 236 21.12 -4.27 1.02
N LEU A 237 22.00 -3.34 1.41
CA LEU A 237 23.45 -3.46 1.16
C LEU A 237 24.07 -4.63 1.95
N VAL A 238 23.63 -4.88 3.19
CA VAL A 238 24.04 -6.09 3.95
C VAL A 238 23.67 -7.36 3.20
N LEU A 239 22.41 -7.45 2.72
CA LEU A 239 21.93 -8.62 1.98
C LEU A 239 22.62 -8.82 0.63
N ASN A 240 23.17 -7.76 0.04
CA ASN A 240 23.93 -7.80 -1.20
C ASN A 240 25.46 -7.86 -0.98
N GLU A 241 25.90 -8.32 0.20
CA GLU A 241 27.32 -8.54 0.54
C GLU A 241 28.20 -7.29 0.45
N LYS A 242 27.62 -6.11 0.73
CA LYS A 242 28.31 -4.81 0.76
C LYS A 242 28.32 -4.22 2.18
N PRO A 243 29.01 -4.86 3.14
CA PRO A 243 28.91 -4.48 4.56
C PRO A 243 29.47 -3.10 4.88
N GLU A 244 30.54 -2.66 4.21
CA GLU A 244 31.14 -1.34 4.45
C GLU A 244 30.17 -0.20 4.06
N GLU A 245 29.63 -0.24 2.83
CA GLU A 245 28.63 0.72 2.36
C GLU A 245 27.36 0.69 3.24
N ALA A 246 26.98 -0.48 3.74
CA ALA A 246 25.84 -0.62 4.65
C ALA A 246 26.09 0.11 5.97
N LEU A 247 27.29 -0.05 6.56
CA LEU A 247 27.63 0.53 7.85
C LEU A 247 27.69 2.06 7.81
N ASP A 248 28.10 2.65 6.69
CA ASP A 248 28.06 4.11 6.48
C ASP A 248 26.64 4.68 6.65
N LEU A 249 25.62 3.91 6.27
CA LEU A 249 24.21 4.29 6.42
C LEU A 249 23.64 3.91 7.79
N LEU A 250 23.98 2.72 8.30
CA LEU A 250 23.33 2.16 9.49
C LEU A 250 23.92 2.69 10.81
N LEU A 251 25.24 2.88 10.92
CA LEU A 251 25.87 3.31 12.17
C LEU A 251 25.40 4.67 12.67
N PRO A 252 25.22 5.71 11.82
CA PRO A 252 24.69 6.99 12.26
C PRO A 252 23.32 6.90 12.94
N LEU A 253 22.48 5.94 12.53
CA LEU A 253 21.13 5.76 13.05
C LEU A 253 21.13 5.24 14.50
N VAL A 254 22.19 4.58 14.94
CA VAL A 254 22.26 3.98 16.30
C VAL A 254 22.11 5.04 17.39
N LYS A 255 22.55 6.27 17.14
CA LYS A 255 22.47 7.38 18.11
C LYS A 255 21.04 7.67 18.54
N ASP A 256 20.11 7.69 17.58
CA ASP A 256 18.73 8.12 17.79
C ASP A 256 17.75 6.92 17.83
N PHE A 257 18.18 5.77 17.28
CA PHE A 257 17.35 4.57 17.12
C PHE A 257 17.94 3.32 17.79
N SER A 258 18.64 3.48 18.90
CA SER A 258 19.27 2.35 19.65
C SER A 258 18.28 1.29 20.14
N GLY A 259 16.97 1.58 20.16
CA GLY A 259 15.90 0.62 20.48
C GLY A 259 15.44 -0.23 19.30
N TRP A 260 15.91 0.02 18.08
CA TRP A 260 15.54 -0.75 16.90
C TRP A 260 16.40 -2.01 16.81
N TRP A 261 15.87 -3.11 17.33
CA TRP A 261 16.59 -4.38 17.34
C TRP A 261 16.99 -4.83 15.92
N ASN A 262 16.17 -4.55 14.92
CA ASN A 262 16.42 -4.86 13.52
C ASN A 262 17.58 -4.04 12.94
N LEU A 263 17.72 -2.77 13.33
CA LEU A 263 18.90 -1.95 12.99
C LEU A 263 20.19 -2.56 13.55
N LEU A 264 20.20 -2.87 14.85
CA LEU A 264 21.36 -3.47 15.51
C LEU A 264 21.70 -4.85 14.93
N PHE A 265 20.67 -5.62 14.56
CA PHE A 265 20.83 -6.94 13.95
C PHE A 265 21.55 -6.85 12.60
N PHE A 266 21.13 -5.95 11.70
CA PHE A 266 21.79 -5.80 10.40
C PHE A 266 23.21 -5.23 10.53
N ILE A 267 23.48 -4.36 11.51
CA ILE A 267 24.85 -3.93 11.81
C ILE A 267 25.69 -5.12 12.29
N GLY A 268 25.14 -5.97 13.15
CA GLY A 268 25.79 -7.21 13.60
C GLY A 268 26.10 -8.15 12.44
N LEU A 269 25.16 -8.34 11.51
CA LEU A 269 25.38 -9.13 10.30
C LEU A 269 26.48 -8.55 9.42
N ALA A 270 26.53 -7.22 9.25
CA ALA A 270 27.58 -6.56 8.48
C ALA A 270 28.98 -6.78 9.10
N TYR A 271 29.13 -6.65 10.41
CA TYR A 271 30.40 -6.96 11.07
C TYR A 271 30.75 -8.45 11.00
N ARG A 272 29.77 -9.35 11.12
CA ARG A 272 30.00 -10.79 10.99
C ARG A 272 30.52 -11.16 9.60
N SER A 273 29.94 -10.59 8.53
CA SER A 273 30.38 -10.88 7.16
C SER A 273 31.79 -10.35 6.86
N MET A 274 32.24 -9.31 7.57
CA MET A 274 33.63 -8.83 7.54
C MET A 274 34.59 -9.64 8.42
N GLY A 275 34.10 -10.63 9.17
CA GLY A 275 34.91 -11.40 10.13
C GLY A 275 35.18 -10.69 11.46
N GLU A 276 34.56 -9.54 11.69
CA GLU A 276 34.67 -8.74 12.93
C GLU A 276 33.74 -9.30 14.02
N TYR A 277 33.93 -10.58 14.35
CA TYR A 277 33.03 -11.34 15.23
C TYR A 277 32.89 -10.75 16.64
N SER A 278 33.95 -10.10 17.17
CA SER A 278 33.90 -9.44 18.47
C SER A 278 32.98 -8.22 18.49
N ILE A 279 32.88 -7.51 17.36
CA ILE A 279 31.98 -6.36 17.24
C ILE A 279 30.56 -6.86 17.00
N ALA A 280 30.38 -7.82 16.10
CA ALA A 280 29.09 -8.47 15.82
C ALA A 280 28.45 -9.04 17.08
N GLU A 281 29.22 -9.74 17.92
CA GLU A 281 28.81 -10.27 19.23
C GLU A 281 28.12 -9.19 20.08
N ARG A 282 28.73 -8.01 20.23
CA ARG A 282 28.18 -6.91 21.05
C ARG A 282 26.86 -6.39 20.48
N TYR A 283 26.72 -6.32 19.16
CA TYR A 283 25.47 -5.90 18.53
C TYR A 283 24.37 -6.94 18.74
N PHE A 284 24.64 -8.22 18.54
CA PHE A 284 23.65 -9.28 18.79
C PHE A 284 23.27 -9.39 20.28
N GLU A 285 24.21 -9.19 21.21
CA GLU A 285 23.88 -9.09 22.63
C GLU A 285 22.94 -7.92 22.92
N ASN A 286 23.12 -6.77 22.27
CA ASN A 286 22.21 -5.64 22.40
C ASN A 286 20.84 -5.92 21.77
N VAL A 287 20.78 -6.65 20.64
CA VAL A 287 19.51 -7.15 20.09
C VAL A 287 18.77 -7.98 21.13
N LEU A 288 19.46 -8.91 21.81
CA LEU A 288 18.87 -9.78 22.83
C LEU A 288 18.52 -9.06 24.14
N LYS A 289 19.12 -7.91 24.43
CA LYS A 289 18.65 -7.03 25.53
C LYS A 289 17.30 -6.40 25.21
N ILE A 290 17.03 -6.09 23.93
CA ILE A 290 15.77 -5.49 23.48
C ILE A 290 14.70 -6.57 23.27
N ASN A 291 15.07 -7.67 22.62
CA ASN A 291 14.21 -8.81 22.34
C ASN A 291 14.94 -10.11 22.69
N ASN A 292 14.72 -10.61 23.90
CA ASN A 292 15.44 -11.72 24.50
C ASN A 292 15.13 -13.12 23.91
N VAL A 293 14.16 -13.20 22.98
CA VAL A 293 13.74 -14.42 22.27
C VAL A 293 13.85 -14.27 20.75
N GLN A 294 14.57 -13.26 20.26
CA GLN A 294 14.88 -13.10 18.84
C GLN A 294 15.75 -14.30 18.39
N LYS A 295 15.13 -15.23 17.66
CA LYS A 295 15.73 -16.49 17.21
C LYS A 295 16.96 -16.32 16.32
N ASP A 296 16.91 -15.45 15.31
CA ASP A 296 18.01 -15.21 14.38
C ASP A 296 19.21 -14.58 15.11
N ALA A 297 18.96 -13.66 16.06
CA ALA A 297 20.04 -13.07 16.85
C ALA A 297 20.70 -14.06 17.81
N LEU A 298 19.94 -15.01 18.36
CA LEU A 298 20.50 -16.13 19.15
C LEU A 298 21.39 -17.02 18.27
N ASN A 299 20.93 -17.36 17.05
CA ASN A 299 21.70 -18.16 16.11
C ASN A 299 23.00 -17.45 15.71
N GLU A 300 22.89 -16.20 15.28
CA GLU A 300 24.02 -15.40 14.81
C GLU A 300 25.03 -15.07 15.92
N LEU A 301 24.55 -14.84 17.15
CA LEU A 301 25.43 -14.73 18.31
C LEU A 301 26.16 -16.06 18.58
N GLY A 302 25.46 -17.20 18.53
CA GLY A 302 26.06 -18.53 18.69
C GLY A 302 27.16 -18.80 17.67
N LEU A 303 26.92 -18.46 16.39
CA LEU A 303 27.93 -18.57 15.33
C LEU A 303 29.13 -17.66 15.60
N CYS A 304 28.92 -16.40 16.02
CA CYS A 304 30.01 -15.51 16.42
C CYS A 304 30.81 -16.09 17.59
N LYS A 305 30.14 -16.68 18.60
CA LYS A 305 30.79 -17.32 19.75
C LYS A 305 31.66 -18.51 19.31
N ILE A 306 31.21 -19.33 18.34
CA ILE A 306 32.06 -20.39 17.75
C ILE A 306 33.31 -19.77 17.13
N CYS A 307 33.17 -18.75 16.27
CA CYS A 307 34.32 -18.11 15.62
C CYS A 307 35.30 -17.46 16.61
N LEU A 308 34.81 -17.05 17.80
CA LEU A 308 35.61 -16.50 18.88
C LEU A 308 36.18 -17.56 19.84
N GLY A 309 35.93 -18.85 19.61
CA GLY A 309 36.39 -19.95 20.47
C GLY A 309 35.58 -20.13 21.76
N LYS A 310 34.44 -19.45 21.90
CA LYS A 310 33.55 -19.48 23.07
C LYS A 310 32.50 -20.60 22.92
N TYR A 311 32.95 -21.83 22.77
CA TYR A 311 32.11 -22.95 22.36
C TYR A 311 31.02 -23.33 23.37
N VAL A 312 31.31 -23.23 24.67
CA VAL A 312 30.33 -23.50 25.74
C VAL A 312 29.18 -22.50 25.67
N GLU A 313 29.49 -21.20 25.58
CA GLU A 313 28.47 -20.14 25.43
C GLU A 313 27.65 -20.32 24.15
N ALA A 314 28.29 -20.73 23.04
CA ALA A 314 27.58 -21.04 21.79
C ALA A 314 26.58 -22.18 21.98
N ALA A 315 27.00 -23.28 22.62
CA ALA A 315 26.12 -24.43 22.86
C ALA A 315 24.94 -24.10 23.79
N GLU A 316 25.13 -23.20 24.77
CA GLU A 316 24.05 -22.68 25.62
C GLU A 316 23.03 -21.86 24.81
N LEU A 317 23.51 -20.99 23.91
CA LEU A 317 22.65 -20.21 23.02
C LEU A 317 21.82 -21.10 22.09
N PHE A 318 22.44 -22.10 21.46
CA PHE A 318 21.72 -23.05 20.61
C PHE A 318 20.75 -23.93 21.40
N SER A 319 21.09 -24.30 22.65
CA SER A 319 20.17 -25.01 23.53
C SER A 319 18.95 -24.16 23.88
N LYS A 320 19.16 -22.86 24.17
CA LYS A 320 18.06 -21.92 24.35
C LYS A 320 17.21 -21.84 23.07
N LEU A 321 17.83 -21.77 21.90
CA LEU A 321 17.13 -21.68 20.62
C LEU A 321 16.32 -22.94 20.31
N LEU A 322 16.85 -24.13 20.59
CA LEU A 322 16.12 -25.41 20.49
C LEU A 322 14.96 -25.52 21.48
N SER A 323 15.01 -24.84 22.63
CA SER A 323 13.83 -24.79 23.52
C SER A 323 12.69 -23.93 22.94
N LEU A 324 13.02 -22.97 22.06
CA LEU A 324 12.05 -22.14 21.32
C LEU A 324 11.64 -22.74 19.96
N ASP A 325 12.46 -23.63 19.41
CA ASP A 325 12.24 -24.32 18.14
C ASP A 325 12.82 -25.75 18.16
N PRO A 326 12.13 -26.70 18.79
CA PRO A 326 12.67 -28.04 19.02
C PRO A 326 12.86 -28.89 17.76
N GLY A 327 12.28 -28.47 16.63
CA GLY A 327 12.27 -29.22 15.37
C GLY A 327 13.28 -28.73 14.34
N ASN A 328 14.21 -27.87 14.71
CA ASN A 328 15.09 -27.20 13.76
C ASN A 328 16.41 -27.94 13.57
N CYS A 329 16.54 -28.63 12.42
CA CYS A 329 17.72 -29.42 12.05
C CYS A 329 19.02 -28.58 12.03
N GLU A 330 18.96 -27.35 11.52
CA GLU A 330 20.13 -26.46 11.42
C GLU A 330 20.71 -26.14 12.80
N ILE A 331 19.84 -25.89 13.78
CA ILE A 331 20.28 -25.52 15.14
C ILE A 331 20.93 -26.71 15.84
N PHE A 332 20.44 -27.95 15.63
CA PHE A 332 21.14 -29.15 16.10
C PHE A 332 22.53 -29.27 15.48
N CYS A 333 22.67 -29.01 14.18
CA CYS A 333 23.97 -29.01 13.51
C CYS A 333 24.91 -27.94 14.11
N ASN A 334 24.43 -26.71 14.30
CA ASN A 334 25.22 -25.63 14.87
C ASN A 334 25.67 -25.94 16.32
N ARG A 335 24.82 -26.56 17.13
CA ARG A 335 25.18 -27.01 18.48
C ARG A 335 26.17 -28.17 18.47
N ALA A 336 26.00 -29.13 17.55
CA ALA A 336 26.95 -30.22 17.37
C ALA A 336 28.35 -29.70 17.00
N VAL A 337 28.44 -28.69 16.12
CA VAL A 337 29.71 -28.03 15.78
C VAL A 337 30.34 -27.39 17.01
N ALA A 338 29.55 -26.67 17.83
CA ALA A 338 30.06 -26.12 19.09
C ALA A 338 30.58 -27.22 20.04
N TYR A 339 29.86 -28.33 20.19
CA TYR A 339 30.31 -29.46 21.00
C TYR A 339 31.57 -30.12 20.45
N LEU A 340 31.68 -30.28 19.13
CA LEU A 340 32.84 -30.87 18.48
C LEU A 340 34.10 -30.03 18.72
N TYR A 341 34.01 -28.71 18.53
CA TYR A 341 35.13 -27.81 18.83
C TYR A 341 35.46 -27.71 20.32
N ASN A 342 34.51 -28.04 21.20
CA ASN A 342 34.74 -28.19 22.63
C ASN A 342 35.12 -29.62 23.05
N GLU A 343 35.50 -30.49 22.12
CA GLU A 343 35.91 -31.88 22.37
C GLU A 343 34.81 -32.77 23.02
N GLN A 344 33.54 -32.33 23.02
CA GLN A 344 32.39 -33.07 23.53
C GLN A 344 31.78 -33.95 22.42
N VAL A 345 32.57 -34.87 21.88
CA VAL A 345 32.24 -35.68 20.70
C VAL A 345 30.92 -36.47 20.86
N ASP A 346 30.66 -37.05 22.03
CA ASP A 346 29.43 -37.84 22.26
C ASP A 346 28.17 -36.98 22.14
N ARG A 347 28.18 -35.77 22.69
CA ARG A 347 27.06 -34.83 22.57
C ARG A 347 26.87 -34.35 21.13
N ALA A 348 27.97 -34.13 20.41
CA ALA A 348 27.90 -33.81 18.98
C ALA A 348 27.25 -34.95 18.18
N LYS A 349 27.59 -36.22 18.47
CA LYS A 349 26.95 -37.40 17.85
C LYS A 349 25.45 -37.46 18.14
N GLU A 350 25.03 -37.25 19.39
CA GLU A 350 23.61 -37.22 19.78
C GLU A 350 22.81 -36.13 19.03
N ASP A 351 23.38 -34.92 18.92
CA ASP A 351 22.75 -33.82 18.20
C ASP A 351 22.62 -34.10 16.71
N ILE A 352 23.66 -34.67 16.08
CA ILE A 352 23.62 -35.03 14.64
C ILE A 352 22.67 -36.19 14.37
N GLU A 353 22.58 -37.19 15.25
CA GLU A 353 21.56 -38.23 15.14
C GLU A 353 20.14 -37.65 15.22
N THR A 354 19.94 -36.67 16.09
CA THR A 354 18.65 -35.98 16.21
C THR A 354 18.36 -35.13 14.98
N ALA A 355 19.35 -34.39 14.48
CA ALA A 355 19.25 -33.61 13.24
C ALA A 355 18.85 -34.49 12.05
N LEU A 356 19.47 -35.67 11.90
CA LEU A 356 19.17 -36.62 10.82
C LEU A 356 17.86 -37.40 11.00
N LYS A 357 17.34 -37.50 12.23
CA LYS A 357 15.95 -37.98 12.44
C LYS A 357 14.93 -36.95 11.95
N ILE A 358 15.23 -35.67 12.07
CA ILE A 358 14.38 -34.56 11.61
C ILE A 358 14.49 -34.42 10.09
N ASN A 359 15.70 -34.36 9.56
CA ASN A 359 15.98 -34.27 8.12
C ASN A 359 17.07 -35.27 7.71
N PRO A 360 16.70 -36.48 7.23
CA PRO A 360 17.66 -37.53 6.89
C PRO A 360 18.63 -37.19 5.76
N GLU A 361 18.27 -36.25 4.89
CA GLU A 361 19.06 -35.86 3.70
C GLU A 361 19.76 -34.50 3.88
N ASP A 362 19.81 -33.96 5.11
CA ASP A 362 20.47 -32.68 5.36
C ASP A 362 21.98 -32.77 5.05
N PRO A 363 22.51 -31.99 4.09
CA PRO A 363 23.90 -32.12 3.66
C PRO A 363 24.88 -31.71 4.75
N VAL A 364 24.53 -30.74 5.61
CA VAL A 364 25.40 -30.26 6.69
C VAL A 364 25.48 -31.32 7.79
N ALA A 365 24.33 -31.88 8.20
CA ALA A 365 24.29 -32.95 9.19
C ALA A 365 25.04 -34.20 8.74
N LEU A 366 24.92 -34.59 7.46
CA LEU A 366 25.65 -35.71 6.88
C LEU A 366 27.17 -35.45 6.84
N SER A 367 27.58 -34.23 6.47
CA SER A 367 29.00 -33.84 6.48
C SER A 367 29.60 -33.91 7.89
N ILE A 368 28.91 -33.37 8.89
CA ILE A 368 29.38 -33.43 10.29
C ILE A 368 29.41 -34.88 10.79
N LYS A 369 28.44 -35.71 10.41
CA LYS A 369 28.44 -37.14 10.73
C LYS A 369 29.67 -37.86 10.18
N GLU A 370 30.09 -37.55 8.95
CA GLU A 370 31.31 -38.12 8.37
C GLU A 370 32.56 -37.66 9.11
N GLU A 371 32.61 -36.40 9.54
CA GLU A 371 33.70 -35.89 10.36
C GLU A 371 33.78 -36.58 11.72
N LEU A 372 32.65 -36.83 12.36
CA LEU A 372 32.55 -37.51 13.67
C LEU A 372 33.05 -38.96 13.65
N LYS A 373 33.10 -39.63 12.47
CA LYS A 373 33.68 -40.99 12.33
C LYS A 373 35.18 -41.02 12.56
N LYS A 374 35.88 -39.88 12.46
CA LYS A 374 37.33 -39.80 12.73
C LYS A 374 37.66 -39.95 14.21
N TYR A 375 36.64 -39.91 15.08
CA TYR A 375 36.73 -40.02 16.53
C TYR A 375 36.19 -41.38 17.04
N GLU A 376 35.95 -42.33 16.13
CA GLU A 376 35.72 -43.75 16.43
C GLU A 376 37.05 -44.51 16.40
#